data_AF-C7BHE3-F1
#
_entry.id   AF-C7BHE3-F1
#
_cell.length_a   1.000
_cell.length_b   1.000
_cell.length_c   1.000
_cell.angle_alpha   90.00
_cell.angle_beta   90.00
_cell.angle_gamma   90.00
#
_symmetry.space_group_name_H-M   'P 1'
#
loop_
_entity.id
_entity.type
_entity.pdbx_description
1 polymer ?
#
loop_
_entity_poly.entity_id
_entity_poly.type
_entity_poly.pdbx_seq_one_letter_code
_entity_poly.pdbx_strand_id
1 'polypeptide(L)'
;MNMNWNIEFYDGVEGVILDMPPGIQARILKLLELIEEYGANLGEPHTKPIGKGLFEIRAKAQEGIGRGLFCYTLWISRCIATARE
;
A
#
# COMPACT_ATOMS: atom_id res chain seq x y z
N MET A 1 -8.61 19.13 11.37
CA MET A 1 -7.80 19.35 10.15
C MET A 1 -7.35 17.97 9.70
N ASN A 2 -8.03 17.39 8.70
CA ASN A 2 -7.66 16.07 8.18
C ASN A 2 -6.37 16.24 7.37
N MET A 3 -5.33 15.53 7.78
CA MET A 3 -4.09 15.44 7.01
C MET A 3 -4.30 14.36 5.94
N ASN A 4 -4.72 14.76 4.75
CA ASN A 4 -4.76 13.83 3.62
C ASN A 4 -3.33 13.65 3.08
N TRP A 5 -2.82 12.42 3.18
CA TRP A 5 -1.59 12.02 2.52
C TRP A 5 -1.88 11.79 1.04
N ASN A 6 -0.98 12.24 0.16
CA ASN A 6 -1.07 11.94 -1.26
C ASN A 6 -0.30 10.66 -1.56
N ILE A 7 -0.91 9.76 -2.33
CA ILE A 7 -0.27 8.55 -2.83
C ILE A 7 0.09 8.75 -4.30
N GLU A 8 1.37 8.54 -4.61
CA GLU A 8 1.88 8.46 -5.98
C GLU A 8 2.34 7.03 -6.28
N PHE A 9 1.89 6.48 -7.42
CA PHE A 9 2.35 5.18 -7.90
C PHE A 9 3.56 5.32 -8.82
N TYR A 10 4.50 4.37 -8.72
CA TYR A 10 5.50 4.18 -9.77
C TYR A 10 4.87 3.58 -11.02
N ASP A 11 5.47 3.85 -12.18
CA ASP A 11 5.03 3.30 -13.46
C ASP A 11 4.83 1.78 -13.40
N GLY A 12 3.68 1.32 -13.88
CA GLY A 12 3.30 -0.10 -13.92
C GLY A 12 2.66 -0.64 -12.63
N VAL A 13 2.78 0.04 -11.49
CA VAL A 13 2.16 -0.41 -10.23
C VAL A 13 0.64 -0.47 -10.32
N GLU A 14 0.02 0.52 -10.97
CA GLU A 14 -1.43 0.54 -11.19
C GLU A 14 -1.90 -0.69 -11.99
N GLY A 15 -1.19 -1.03 -13.07
CA GLY A 15 -1.48 -2.22 -13.87
C GLY A 15 -1.38 -3.50 -13.04
N VAL A 16 -0.35 -3.62 -12.20
CA VAL A 16 -0.21 -4.78 -11.29
C VAL A 16 -1.36 -4.85 -10.29
N ILE A 17 -1.81 -3.71 -9.74
CA ILE A 17 -2.97 -3.67 -8.82
C ILE A 17 -4.25 -4.09 -9.55
N LEU A 18 -4.47 -3.62 -10.78
CA LEU A 18 -5.64 -3.95 -11.59
C LEU A 18 -5.68 -5.44 -12.00
N ASP A 19 -4.51 -6.08 -12.15
CA ASP A 19 -4.38 -7.51 -12.47
C ASP A 19 -4.45 -8.44 -11.24
N MET A 20 -4.61 -7.90 -10.02
CA MET A 20 -4.72 -8.72 -8.82
C MET A 20 -6.06 -9.47 -8.75
N PRO A 21 -6.10 -10.62 -8.05
CA PRO A 21 -7.36 -11.26 -7.71
C PRO A 21 -8.31 -10.28 -6.99
N PRO A 22 -9.64 -10.33 -7.25
CA PRO A 22 -10.57 -9.31 -6.78
C PRO A 22 -10.54 -9.05 -5.27
N GLY A 23 -10.40 -10.09 -4.45
CA GLY A 23 -10.30 -9.93 -3.00
C GLY A 23 -9.03 -9.19 -2.59
N ILE A 24 -7.89 -9.51 -3.20
CA ILE A 24 -6.60 -8.85 -2.93
C ILE A 24 -6.65 -7.40 -3.42
N GLN A 25 -7.15 -7.17 -4.64
CA GLN A 25 -7.31 -5.83 -5.21
C GLN A 25 -8.14 -4.94 -4.27
N ALA A 26 -9.30 -5.42 -3.83
CA ALA A 26 -10.17 -4.68 -2.90
C ALA A 26 -9.46 -4.38 -1.56
N ARG A 27 -8.64 -5.30 -1.04
CA ARG A 27 -7.87 -5.05 0.18
C ARG A 27 -6.74 -4.05 -0.04
N ILE A 28 -6.01 -4.11 -1.15
CA ILE A 28 -4.99 -3.11 -1.49
C ILE A 28 -5.63 -1.73 -1.56
N LEU A 29 -6.70 -1.57 -2.34
CA LEU A 29 -7.39 -0.28 -2.48
C LEU A 29 -7.85 0.26 -1.11
N LYS A 30 -8.41 -0.61 -0.26
CA LYS A 30 -8.80 -0.20 1.08
C LYS A 30 -7.63 0.25 1.96
N LEU A 31 -6.50 -0.43 1.87
CA LEU A 31 -5.30 -0.05 2.63
C LEU A 31 -4.70 1.26 2.12
N LEU A 32 -4.78 1.52 0.81
CA LEU A 32 -4.35 2.80 0.22
C LEU A 32 -5.23 3.96 0.71
N GLU A 33 -6.57 3.80 0.70
CA GLU A 33 -7.48 4.80 1.29
C GLU A 33 -7.14 5.11 2.75
N LEU A 34 -6.85 4.07 3.55
CA LEU A 34 -6.47 4.24 4.95
C LEU A 34 -5.11 4.93 5.10
N ILE A 35 -4.16 4.69 4.19
CA ILE A 35 -2.88 5.40 4.16
C ILE A 35 -3.08 6.88 3.81
N GLU A 36 -3.99 7.20 2.88
CA GLU A 36 -4.36 8.58 2.57
C GLU A 36 -4.97 9.30 3.77
N GLU A 37 -5.79 8.62 4.55
CA GLU A 37 -6.49 9.22 5.70
C GLU A 37 -5.63 9.30 6.97
N TYR A 38 -4.89 8.24 7.28
CA TYR A 38 -4.20 8.06 8.57
C TYR A 38 -2.68 8.05 8.48
N GLY A 39 -2.13 7.96 7.27
CA GLY A 39 -0.70 7.94 7.00
C GLY A 39 -0.08 6.55 6.86
N ALA A 40 1.23 6.53 6.64
CA ALA A 40 1.97 5.35 6.20
C ALA A 40 2.01 4.17 7.19
N ASN A 41 1.79 4.41 8.49
CA ASN A 41 1.90 3.35 9.49
C ASN A 41 0.51 2.97 10.03
N LEU A 42 -0.13 2.01 9.37
CA LEU A 42 -1.39 1.42 9.83
C LEU A 42 -1.19 0.30 10.87
N GLY A 43 0.06 -0.09 11.14
CA GLY A 43 0.42 -1.19 12.04
C GLY A 43 0.16 -2.59 11.48
N GLU A 44 0.69 -3.61 12.15
CA GLU A 44 0.43 -5.00 11.80
C GLU A 44 -1.04 -5.37 12.13
N PRO A 45 -1.73 -6.16 11.29
CA PRO A 45 -1.21 -6.94 10.17
C PRO A 45 -1.18 -6.21 8.81
N HIS A 46 -1.59 -4.94 8.75
CA HIS A 46 -1.87 -4.21 7.51
C HIS A 46 -0.63 -3.61 6.86
N THR A 47 0.21 -2.97 7.66
CA THR A 47 1.50 -2.44 7.22
C THR A 47 2.61 -2.88 8.17
N LYS A 48 3.80 -3.12 7.63
CA LYS A 48 4.97 -3.47 8.44
C LYS A 48 6.15 -2.56 8.06
N PRO A 49 6.76 -1.83 9.01
CA PRO A 49 8.00 -1.13 8.74
C PRO A 49 9.11 -2.15 8.47
N ILE A 50 9.78 -2.03 7.33
CA ILE A 50 10.93 -2.88 6.96
C ILE A 50 12.28 -2.14 7.07
N GLY A 51 12.23 -0.89 7.57
CA GLY A 51 13.40 -0.07 7.89
C GLY A 51 13.67 1.02 6.84
N LYS A 52 14.49 2.02 7.21
CA LYS A 52 14.90 3.13 6.32
C LYS A 52 13.73 3.91 5.69
N GLY A 53 12.60 4.03 6.40
CA GLY A 53 11.40 4.72 5.90
C GLY A 53 10.60 3.93 4.85
N LEU A 54 10.89 2.63 4.70
CA LEU A 54 10.17 1.73 3.80
C LEU A 54 9.19 0.85 4.60
N PHE A 55 8.01 0.66 4.03
CA PHE A 55 6.89 -0.08 4.59
C PHE A 55 6.42 -1.14 3.60
N GLU A 56 5.95 -2.25 4.14
CA GLU A 56 5.25 -3.30 3.40
C GLU A 56 3.75 -3.20 3.65
N ILE A 57 2.93 -3.13 2.61
CA ILE A 57 1.49 -3.36 2.61
C ILE A 57 1.24 -4.87 2.53
N ARG A 58 0.35 -5.38 3.38
CA ARG A 58 -0.01 -6.81 3.45
C ARG A 58 -1.51 -6.97 3.25
N ALA A 59 -1.93 -7.19 2.00
CA ALA A 59 -3.32 -7.36 1.60
C ALA A 59 -3.70 -8.84 1.60
N LYS A 60 -4.18 -9.35 2.75
CA LYS A 60 -4.68 -10.72 2.86
C LYS A 60 -6.14 -10.83 2.44
N ALA A 61 -6.43 -11.78 1.55
CA ALA A 61 -7.76 -12.13 1.09
C ALA A 61 -7.93 -13.67 1.04
N GLN A 62 -9.04 -14.14 0.47
CA GLN A 62 -9.29 -15.58 0.33
C GLN A 62 -8.31 -16.24 -0.65
N GLU A 63 -7.90 -15.48 -1.67
CA GLU A 63 -7.03 -15.93 -2.75
C GLU A 63 -5.54 -15.97 -2.36
N GLY A 64 -5.18 -15.43 -1.18
CA GLY A 64 -3.80 -15.39 -0.71
C GLY A 64 -3.43 -14.05 -0.08
N ILE A 65 -2.17 -13.64 -0.27
CA ILE A 65 -1.63 -12.40 0.27
C ILE A 65 -1.00 -11.61 -0.89
N GLY A 66 -1.54 -10.43 -1.19
CA GLY A 66 -0.86 -9.44 -2.01
C GLY A 66 0.08 -8.61 -1.15
N ARG A 67 1.29 -8.36 -1.65
CA ARG A 67 2.27 -7.51 -0.96
C ARG A 67 2.57 -6.29 -1.79
N GLY A 68 2.86 -5.17 -1.13
CA GLY A 68 3.41 -3.99 -1.78
C GLY A 68 4.40 -3.30 -0.88
N LEU A 69 5.29 -2.53 -1.45
CA LEU A 69 6.25 -1.71 -0.74
C LEU A 69 5.93 -0.24 -1.01
N PHE A 70 6.22 0.61 -0.03
CA PHE A 70 6.07 2.05 -0.18
C PHE A 70 6.96 2.79 0.80
N CYS A 71 7.36 4.00 0.42
CA CYS A 71 8.02 4.92 1.32
C CYS A 71 7.22 6.20 1.41
N TYR A 72 7.52 7.02 2.40
CA TYR A 72 7.00 8.37 2.48
C TYR A 72 8.16 9.36 2.60
N THR A 73 7.98 10.52 1.98
CA THR A 73 8.79 11.72 2.22
C THR A 73 7.94 12.72 2.99
N LEU A 74 8.57 13.78 3.52
CA LEU A 74 7.93 14.83 4.35
C LEU A 74 6.70 15.51 3.71
N TRP A 75 6.44 15.26 2.43
CA TRP A 75 5.39 15.91 1.65
C TRP A 75 4.50 14.95 0.83
N ILE A 76 4.93 13.70 0.57
CA ILE A 76 4.27 12.75 -0.33
C ILE A 76 4.53 11.30 0.15
N SER A 77 3.52 10.43 0.15
CA SER A 77 3.71 8.98 0.21
C SER A 77 3.91 8.45 -1.21
N ARG A 78 5.06 7.83 -1.51
CA ARG A 78 5.32 7.25 -2.83
C ARG A 78 5.30 5.72 -2.72
N CYS A 79 4.33 5.09 -3.38
CA CYS A 79 4.15 3.64 -3.41
C CYS A 79 5.14 2.97 -4.37
N ILE A 80 6.17 2.33 -3.83
CA ILE A 80 7.24 1.69 -4.60
C ILE A 80 6.99 0.18 -4.63
N ALA A 81 6.34 -0.30 -5.70
CA ALA A 81 6.19 -1.71 -6.09
C ALA A 81 5.15 -2.54 -5.33
N THR A 82 4.18 -3.09 -6.07
CA THR A 82 3.36 -4.22 -5.62
C THR A 82 3.99 -5.50 -6.15
N ALA A 83 4.19 -6.50 -5.28
CA ALA A 83 4.76 -7.80 -5.63
C ALA A 83 3.68 -8.88 -5.46
N ARG A 84 3.55 -9.72 -6.49
CA ARG A 84 2.75 -10.94 -6.47
C ARG A 84 3.66 -12.07 -5.98
N GLU A 85 3.30 -12.73 -4.88
CA GLU A 85 3.81 -14.07 -4.55
C GLU A 85 2.72 -15.09 -4.92
#